data_AF-A0A940DL18-F1
#
_entry.id   AF-A0A940DL18-F1
#
_cell.length_a   1.000
_cell.length_b   1.000
_cell.length_c   1.000
_cell.angle_alpha   90.00
_cell.angle_beta   90.00
_cell.angle_gamma   90.00
#
_symmetry.space_group_name_H-M   'P 1'
#
loop_
_entity.id
_entity.type
_entity.pdbx_description
1 polymer ?
#
loop_
_entity_poly.entity_id
_entity_poly.type
_entity_poly.pdbx_seq_one_letter_code
_entity_poly.pdbx_strand_id
1 'polypeptide(L)'
;MGIGQKTRYLALEAKCAAFGKCIHPDGSFSSARKKFQKRLAGPKDIRENGRDTLIYSYYPNVPATDVEDLFFRLQAEHRAAQAELNGIKHGIEVEIRRDAEAKRNRWTAEHEKWQGEVALAREALNAAREKKREDLEKLKIVIPDSLRPIYEKLRQL
;
A
#
# COMPACT_ATOMS: atom_id res chain seq x y z
N MET A 1 -1.87 -7.14 -16.42
CA MET A 1 -3.12 -6.41 -16.71
C MET A 1 -3.14 -5.96 -18.17
N GLY A 2 -4.12 -6.41 -18.96
CA GLY A 2 -4.27 -6.02 -20.36
C GLY A 2 -4.78 -4.58 -20.53
N ILE A 3 -4.67 -4.04 -21.75
CA ILE A 3 -5.09 -2.66 -22.07
C ILE A 3 -6.57 -2.44 -21.72
N GLY A 4 -7.46 -3.36 -22.10
CA GLY A 4 -8.90 -3.24 -21.81
C GLY A 4 -9.24 -3.16 -20.33
N GLN A 5 -8.55 -3.94 -19.49
CA GLN A 5 -8.72 -3.87 -18.03
C GLN A 5 -8.25 -2.52 -17.49
N LYS A 6 -7.12 -1.98 -17.99
CA LYS A 6 -6.61 -0.65 -17.57
C LYS A 6 -7.60 0.45 -17.91
N THR A 7 -8.15 0.43 -19.13
CA THR A 7 -9.18 1.40 -19.54
C THR A 7 -10.42 1.29 -18.67
N ARG A 8 -10.86 0.06 -18.36
CA ARG A 8 -12.00 -0.16 -17.44
C ARG A 8 -11.73 0.38 -16.04
N TYR A 9 -10.55 0.10 -15.47
CA TYR A 9 -10.14 0.60 -14.17
C TYR A 9 -10.19 2.13 -14.11
N LEU A 10 -9.56 2.81 -15.08
CA LEU A 10 -9.53 4.27 -15.13
C LEU A 10 -10.93 4.88 -15.33
N ALA A 11 -11.77 4.24 -16.14
CA ALA A 11 -13.15 4.67 -16.33
C ALA A 11 -13.97 4.56 -15.04
N LEU A 12 -13.82 3.46 -14.30
CA LEU A 12 -14.48 3.27 -13.00
C LEU A 12 -13.99 4.29 -11.97
N GLU A 13 -12.69 4.56 -11.92
CA GLU A 13 -12.10 5.54 -11.03
C GLU A 13 -12.62 6.96 -11.32
N ALA A 14 -12.66 7.35 -12.59
CA ALA A 14 -13.25 8.62 -13.02
C ALA A 14 -14.74 8.72 -12.66
N LYS A 15 -15.51 7.64 -12.88
CA LYS A 15 -16.94 7.60 -12.54
C LYS A 15 -17.16 7.73 -11.02
N CYS A 16 -16.39 7.00 -10.21
CA CYS A 16 -16.45 7.10 -8.75
C CYS A 16 -16.10 8.50 -8.28
N ALA A 17 -15.04 9.11 -8.81
CA ALA A 17 -14.62 10.47 -8.44
C ALA A 17 -15.69 11.52 -8.79
N ALA A 18 -16.25 11.45 -10.00
CA ALA A 18 -17.25 12.40 -10.47
C ALA A 18 -18.55 12.30 -9.66
N PHE A 19 -19.11 11.10 -9.54
CA PHE A 19 -20.37 10.90 -8.83
C PHE A 19 -20.20 11.07 -7.32
N GLY A 20 -19.11 10.56 -6.75
CA GLY A 20 -18.78 10.72 -5.34
C GLY A 20 -18.72 12.18 -4.92
N LYS A 21 -18.02 13.03 -5.70
CA LYS A 21 -17.96 14.48 -5.44
C LYS A 21 -19.32 15.16 -5.58
N CYS A 22 -20.14 14.71 -6.52
CA CYS A 22 -21.48 15.26 -6.77
C CYS A 22 -22.44 14.98 -5.60
N ILE A 23 -22.45 13.73 -5.12
CA ILE A 23 -23.39 13.24 -4.09
C ILE A 23 -22.86 13.30 -2.66
N HIS A 24 -21.59 13.67 -2.44
CA HIS A 24 -21.02 13.89 -1.12
C HIS A 24 -21.91 14.84 -0.30
N PRO A 25 -21.99 14.75 1.05
CA PRO A 25 -22.78 15.68 1.86
C PRO A 25 -22.50 17.17 1.58
N ASP A 26 -21.26 17.49 1.22
CA ASP A 26 -20.76 18.81 0.83
C ASP A 26 -20.63 18.99 -0.70
N GLY A 27 -21.14 18.02 -1.47
CA GLY A 27 -21.16 18.03 -2.92
C GLY A 27 -22.12 19.08 -3.47
N SER A 28 -21.92 19.46 -4.73
CA SER A 28 -22.73 20.46 -5.43
C SER A 28 -24.21 20.05 -5.48
N PHE A 29 -24.49 18.79 -5.82
CA PHE A 29 -25.85 18.30 -5.93
C PHE A 29 -26.51 18.12 -4.58
N SER A 30 -25.81 17.54 -3.58
CA SER A 30 -26.34 17.45 -2.21
C SER A 30 -26.66 18.80 -1.60
N SER A 31 -25.81 19.81 -1.85
CA SER A 31 -26.05 21.18 -1.40
C SER A 31 -27.26 21.80 -2.11
N ALA A 32 -27.40 21.59 -3.41
CA ALA A 32 -28.56 22.06 -4.17
C ALA A 32 -29.85 21.38 -3.71
N ARG A 33 -29.83 20.05 -3.49
CA ARG A 33 -30.95 19.27 -2.94
C ARG A 33 -31.38 19.78 -1.56
N LYS A 34 -30.44 20.03 -0.64
CA LYS A 34 -30.73 20.62 0.67
C LYS A 34 -31.39 21.99 0.56
N LYS A 35 -30.86 22.86 -0.32
CA LYS A 35 -31.45 24.19 -0.59
C LYS A 35 -32.85 24.09 -1.18
N PHE A 36 -33.06 23.17 -2.12
CA PHE A 36 -34.34 22.89 -2.73
C PHE A 36 -35.37 22.44 -1.68
N GLN A 37 -35.04 21.44 -0.85
CA GLN A 37 -35.92 20.99 0.23
C GLN A 37 -36.23 22.10 1.24
N LYS A 38 -35.23 22.92 1.60
CA LYS A 38 -35.43 24.07 2.50
C LYS A 38 -36.43 25.08 1.92
N ARG A 39 -36.33 25.38 0.62
CA ARG A 39 -37.26 26.29 -0.07
C ARG A 39 -38.63 25.66 -0.29
N LEU A 40 -38.71 24.34 -0.46
CA LEU A 40 -39.97 23.62 -0.54
C LEU A 40 -40.75 23.67 0.78
N ALA A 41 -40.05 23.49 1.91
CA ALA A 41 -40.65 23.59 3.24
C ALA A 41 -40.96 25.04 3.67
N GLY A 42 -40.13 25.99 3.25
CA GLY A 42 -40.26 27.43 3.54
C GLY A 42 -40.23 28.25 2.25
N PRO A 43 -41.35 28.37 1.51
CA PRO A 43 -41.38 29.01 0.19
C PRO A 43 -41.34 30.53 0.25
N LYS A 44 -41.45 31.15 1.43
CA LYS A 44 -41.41 32.61 1.59
C LYS A 44 -40.10 33.05 2.22
N ASP A 45 -39.59 34.18 1.77
CA ASP A 45 -38.40 34.83 2.32
C ASP A 45 -38.66 36.33 2.41
N ILE A 46 -38.36 36.91 3.56
CA ILE A 46 -38.63 38.32 3.84
C ILE A 46 -37.27 39.01 3.91
N ARG A 47 -37.05 39.99 3.04
CA ARG A 47 -35.86 40.85 3.09
C ARG A 47 -36.29 42.27 3.37
N GLU A 48 -35.84 42.78 4.51
CA GLU A 48 -35.99 44.19 4.86
C GLU A 48 -34.96 45.00 4.09
N ASN A 49 -35.42 46.04 3.38
CA ASN A 49 -34.56 46.97 2.67
C ASN A 49 -34.85 48.40 3.13
N GLY A 50 -34.46 48.69 4.38
CA GLY A 50 -34.64 50.00 4.99
C GLY A 50 -36.12 50.33 5.22
N ARG A 51 -36.74 51.06 4.27
CA ARG A 51 -38.14 51.51 4.37
C ARG A 51 -39.14 50.50 3.81
N ASP A 52 -38.73 49.66 2.86
CA ASP A 52 -39.60 48.70 2.18
C ASP A 52 -39.24 47.26 2.57
N THR A 53 -40.27 46.41 2.66
CA THR A 53 -40.11 44.97 2.90
C THR A 53 -40.39 44.20 1.61
N LEU A 54 -39.40 43.46 1.13
CA LEU A 54 -39.55 42.59 -0.04
C LEU A 54 -39.92 41.17 0.41
N ILE A 55 -41.06 40.67 -0.07
CA ILE A 55 -41.50 39.30 0.15
C ILE A 55 -41.24 38.49 -1.12
N TYR A 56 -40.28 37.58 -1.06
CA TYR A 56 -40.02 36.63 -2.12
C TYR A 56 -40.86 35.37 -1.89
N SER A 57 -41.52 34.91 -2.95
CA SER A 57 -42.19 33.62 -2.97
C SER A 57 -41.49 32.71 -3.99
N TYR A 58 -41.06 31.55 -3.52
CA TYR A 58 -40.37 30.55 -4.32
C TYR A 58 -41.34 29.41 -4.63
N TYR A 59 -41.33 28.96 -5.88
CA TYR A 59 -42.04 27.77 -6.34
C TYR A 59 -41.06 26.85 -7.05
N PRO A 60 -41.14 25.52 -6.82
CA PRO A 60 -40.26 24.56 -7.46
C PRO A 60 -40.61 24.44 -8.95
N ASN A 61 -39.60 24.55 -9.82
CA ASN A 61 -39.76 24.34 -11.26
C ASN A 61 -39.67 22.86 -11.67
N VAL A 62 -39.29 21.99 -10.72
CA VAL A 62 -39.09 20.56 -10.92
C VAL A 62 -39.74 19.81 -9.75
N PRO A 63 -40.41 18.67 -9.99
CA PRO A 63 -40.94 17.83 -8.92
C PRO A 63 -39.86 17.41 -7.92
N ALA A 64 -40.23 17.38 -6.63
CA ALA A 64 -39.31 16.93 -5.59
C ALA A 64 -38.89 15.46 -5.78
N THR A 65 -39.79 14.62 -6.30
CA THR A 65 -39.53 13.21 -6.64
C THR A 65 -38.37 13.08 -7.60
N ASP A 66 -38.31 13.90 -8.65
CA ASP A 66 -37.29 13.80 -9.70
C ASP A 66 -35.89 14.13 -9.16
N VAL A 67 -35.80 15.07 -8.21
CA VAL A 67 -34.54 15.44 -7.54
C VAL A 67 -34.04 14.30 -6.66
N GLU A 68 -34.95 13.66 -5.91
CA GLU A 68 -34.64 12.51 -5.06
C GLU A 68 -34.26 11.27 -5.89
N ASP A 69 -35.04 10.96 -6.92
CA ASP A 69 -34.80 9.83 -7.81
C ASP A 69 -33.45 9.94 -8.52
N LEU A 70 -33.10 11.15 -8.98
CA LEU A 70 -31.77 11.40 -9.54
C LEU A 70 -30.67 11.22 -8.50
N PHE A 71 -30.86 11.69 -7.27
CA PHE A 71 -29.90 11.50 -6.18
C PHE A 71 -29.64 10.00 -5.92
N PHE A 72 -30.71 9.23 -5.72
CA PHE A 72 -30.60 7.81 -5.41
C PHE A 72 -30.05 7.01 -6.59
N ARG A 73 -30.38 7.38 -7.83
CA ARG A 73 -29.78 6.78 -9.03
C ARG A 73 -28.27 7.01 -9.08
N LEU A 74 -27.82 8.26 -8.92
CA LEU A 74 -26.39 8.58 -8.88
C LEU A 74 -25.66 7.86 -7.74
N GLN A 75 -26.30 7.74 -6.58
CA GLN A 75 -25.76 7.00 -5.45
C GLN A 75 -25.64 5.50 -5.73
N ALA A 76 -26.66 4.89 -6.34
CA ALA A 76 -26.63 3.48 -6.73
C ALA A 76 -25.53 3.21 -7.77
N GLU A 77 -25.43 4.06 -8.79
CA GLU A 77 -24.38 3.95 -9.80
C GLU A 77 -22.96 4.11 -9.23
N HIS A 78 -22.78 5.05 -8.30
CA HIS A 78 -21.52 5.22 -7.58
C HIS A 78 -21.16 3.96 -6.80
N ARG A 79 -22.09 3.40 -6.02
CA ARG A 79 -21.87 2.18 -5.23
C ARG A 79 -21.52 0.98 -6.12
N ALA A 80 -22.21 0.81 -7.24
CA ALA A 80 -21.92 -0.26 -8.19
C ALA A 80 -20.52 -0.11 -8.81
N ALA A 81 -20.16 1.09 -9.27
CA ALA A 81 -18.84 1.36 -9.83
C ALA A 81 -17.72 1.16 -8.78
N GLN A 82 -17.97 1.58 -7.53
CA GLN A 82 -17.03 1.42 -6.43
C GLN A 82 -16.81 -0.05 -6.07
N ALA A 83 -17.87 -0.87 -6.06
CA ALA A 83 -17.76 -2.31 -5.82
C ALA A 83 -16.91 -3.00 -6.89
N GLU A 84 -17.14 -2.67 -8.17
CA GLU A 84 -16.35 -3.22 -9.27
C GLU A 84 -14.88 -2.77 -9.20
N LEU A 85 -14.63 -1.49 -8.92
CA LEU A 85 -13.29 -0.94 -8.76
C LEU A 85 -12.53 -1.64 -7.62
N ASN A 86 -13.20 -1.88 -6.50
CA ASN A 86 -12.63 -2.59 -5.36
C ASN A 86 -12.30 -4.05 -5.70
N GLY A 87 -13.13 -4.72 -6.49
CA GLY A 87 -12.85 -6.07 -6.99
C GLY A 87 -11.56 -6.11 -7.83
N ILE A 88 -11.38 -5.13 -8.74
CA ILE A 88 -10.16 -5.02 -9.55
C ILE A 88 -8.94 -4.74 -8.67
N LYS A 89 -9.04 -3.79 -7.72
CA LYS A 89 -7.94 -3.46 -6.79
C LYS A 89 -7.52 -4.67 -5.97
N HIS A 90 -8.48 -5.39 -5.43
CA HIS A 90 -8.22 -6.60 -4.66
C HIS A 90 -7.52 -7.68 -5.50
N GLY A 91 -7.96 -7.91 -6.74
CA GLY A 91 -7.30 -8.84 -7.65
C GLY A 91 -5.83 -8.48 -7.92
N ILE A 92 -5.53 -7.18 -8.07
CA ILE A 92 -4.15 -6.69 -8.22
C ILE A 92 -3.33 -6.96 -6.96
N GLU A 93 -3.88 -6.69 -5.78
CA GLU A 93 -3.19 -6.95 -4.51
C GLU A 93 -2.87 -8.43 -4.29
N VAL A 94 -3.79 -9.32 -4.66
CA VAL A 94 -3.59 -10.77 -4.58
C VAL A 94 -2.45 -11.21 -5.49
N GLU A 95 -2.41 -10.73 -6.73
CA GLU A 95 -1.32 -11.05 -7.67
C GLU A 95 0.03 -10.50 -7.21
N ILE A 96 0.07 -9.28 -6.68
CA ILE A 96 1.30 -8.71 -6.10
C ILE A 96 1.79 -9.56 -4.93
N ARG A 97 0.87 -9.98 -4.04
CA ARG A 97 1.22 -10.82 -2.89
C ARG A 97 1.77 -12.18 -3.35
N ARG A 98 1.11 -12.81 -4.32
CA ARG A 98 1.54 -14.10 -4.89
C ARG A 98 2.94 -14.01 -5.51
N ASP A 99 3.22 -12.95 -6.27
CA ASP A 99 4.55 -12.73 -6.87
C ASP A 99 5.62 -12.48 -5.79
N ALA A 100 5.29 -11.68 -4.77
CA ALA A 100 6.19 -11.42 -3.65
C ALA A 100 6.52 -12.69 -2.85
N GLU A 101 5.52 -13.54 -2.57
CA GLU A 101 5.70 -14.84 -1.93
C GLU A 101 6.56 -15.78 -2.79
N ALA A 102 6.30 -15.86 -4.09
CA ALA A 102 7.10 -16.69 -4.99
C ALA A 102 8.57 -16.26 -5.03
N LYS A 103 8.83 -14.95 -5.09
CA LYS A 103 10.20 -14.40 -5.04
C LYS A 103 10.87 -14.66 -3.70
N ARG A 104 10.14 -14.49 -2.59
CA ARG A 104 10.64 -14.76 -1.24
C ARG A 104 11.04 -16.23 -1.09
N ASN A 105 10.18 -17.15 -1.50
CA ASN A 105 10.44 -18.59 -1.41
C ASN A 105 11.67 -19.00 -2.22
N ARG A 106 11.83 -18.45 -3.43
CA ARG A 106 13.04 -18.69 -4.25
C ARG A 106 14.30 -18.17 -3.57
N TRP A 107 14.25 -16.94 -3.05
CA TRP A 107 15.39 -16.35 -2.34
C TRP A 107 15.75 -17.16 -1.10
N THR A 108 14.76 -17.56 -0.29
CA THR A 108 14.98 -18.38 0.92
C THR A 108 15.63 -19.70 0.56
N ALA A 109 15.15 -20.42 -0.46
CA ALA A 109 15.72 -21.68 -0.88
C ALA A 109 17.18 -21.55 -1.35
N GLU A 110 17.49 -20.54 -2.16
CA GLU A 110 18.87 -20.30 -2.62
C GLU A 110 19.78 -19.83 -1.47
N HIS A 111 19.26 -19.02 -0.55
CA HIS A 111 20.00 -18.59 0.64
C HIS A 111 20.30 -19.77 1.57
N GLU A 112 19.37 -20.70 1.77
CA GLU A 112 19.59 -21.92 2.55
C GLU A 112 20.66 -22.81 1.94
N LYS A 113 20.66 -23.00 0.61
CA LYS A 113 21.72 -23.73 -0.09
C LYS A 113 23.09 -23.09 0.13
N TRP A 114 23.18 -21.78 -0.09
CA TRP A 114 24.41 -21.03 0.11
C TRP A 114 24.91 -21.11 1.55
N GLN A 115 24.02 -21.01 2.54
CA GLN A 115 24.38 -21.19 3.95
C GLN A 115 24.94 -22.60 4.22
N GLY A 116 24.35 -23.63 3.62
CA GLY A 116 24.86 -25.00 3.69
C GLY A 116 26.26 -25.14 3.10
N GLU A 117 26.50 -24.58 1.92
CA GLU A 117 27.82 -24.58 1.26
C GLU A 117 28.88 -23.86 2.11
N VAL A 118 28.54 -22.70 2.68
CA VAL A 118 29.42 -21.95 3.56
C VAL A 118 29.74 -22.73 4.84
N ALA A 119 28.75 -23.42 5.42
CA ALA A 119 28.96 -24.25 6.60
C ALA A 119 29.93 -25.40 6.30
N LEU A 120 29.74 -26.13 5.20
CA LEU A 120 30.65 -27.21 4.77
C LEU A 120 32.07 -26.69 4.51
N ALA A 121 32.19 -25.55 3.83
CA ALA A 121 33.50 -24.94 3.57
C ALA A 121 34.21 -24.52 4.86
N ARG A 122 33.46 -24.01 5.85
CA ARG A 122 34.00 -23.67 7.18
C ARG A 122 34.46 -24.91 7.94
N GLU A 123 33.69 -25.99 7.91
CA GLU A 123 34.07 -27.25 8.54
C GLU A 123 35.36 -27.82 7.91
N ALA A 124 35.43 -27.86 6.59
CA ALA A 124 36.63 -28.31 5.86
C ALA A 124 37.87 -27.47 6.19
N LEU A 125 37.70 -26.14 6.26
CA LEU A 125 38.78 -25.22 6.65
C LEU A 125 39.25 -25.50 8.09
N ASN A 126 38.32 -25.72 9.02
CA ASN A 126 38.65 -26.01 10.41
C ASN A 126 39.38 -27.34 10.55
N ALA A 127 38.93 -28.38 9.85
CA ALA A 127 39.61 -29.68 9.83
C ALA A 127 41.03 -29.57 9.25
N ALA A 128 41.23 -28.79 8.18
CA ALA A 128 42.55 -28.55 7.62
C ALA A 128 43.47 -27.78 8.58
N ARG A 129 42.93 -26.80 9.32
CA ARG A 129 43.68 -26.07 10.37
C ARG A 129 44.08 -26.98 11.51
N GLU A 130 43.18 -27.82 11.96
CA GLU A 130 43.42 -28.79 13.03
C GLU A 130 44.53 -29.77 12.63
N LYS A 131 44.43 -30.36 11.44
CA LYS A 131 45.47 -31.25 10.92
C LYS A 131 46.84 -30.57 10.83
N LYS A 132 46.89 -29.32 10.35
CA LYS A 132 48.13 -28.54 10.33
C LYS A 132 48.67 -28.26 11.73
N ARG A 133 47.79 -28.04 12.72
CA ARG A 133 48.20 -27.86 14.12
C ARG A 133 48.83 -29.14 14.66
N GLU A 134 48.20 -30.30 14.44
CA GLU A 134 48.76 -31.60 14.83
C GLU A 134 50.11 -31.88 14.15
N ASP A 135 50.24 -31.56 12.87
CA ASP A 135 51.50 -31.74 12.13
C ASP A 135 52.62 -30.81 12.65
N LEU A 136 52.27 -29.58 13.05
CA LEU A 136 53.19 -28.66 13.72
C LEU A 136 53.58 -29.14 15.13
N GLU A 137 52.68 -29.76 15.88
CA GLU A 137 52.99 -30.33 17.19
C GLU A 137 53.92 -31.57 17.09
N LYS A 138 53.75 -32.39 16.05
CA LYS A 138 54.63 -33.53 15.77
C LYS A 138 56.04 -33.11 15.38
N LEU A 139 56.17 -31.96 14.71
CA LEU A 139 57.45 -31.28 14.57
C LEU A 139 57.88 -30.84 15.97
N LYS A 140 58.59 -31.73 16.69
CA LYS A 140 59.22 -31.45 17.98
C LYS A 140 60.30 -30.37 17.80
N ILE A 141 59.91 -29.13 17.51
CA ILE A 141 60.81 -28.00 17.34
C ILE A 141 61.40 -27.70 18.72
N VAL A 142 62.56 -28.30 19.00
CA VAL A 142 63.35 -27.99 20.18
C VAL A 142 64.08 -26.70 19.87
N ILE A 143 63.66 -25.61 20.53
CA ILE A 143 64.38 -24.34 20.47
C ILE A 143 65.67 -24.51 21.29
N PRO A 144 66.86 -24.40 20.65
CA PRO A 144 68.13 -24.47 21.37
C PRO A 144 68.16 -23.44 22.50
N ASP A 145 68.75 -23.78 23.65
CA ASP A 145 68.75 -22.92 24.84
C ASP A 145 69.32 -21.52 24.54
N SER A 146 70.26 -21.40 23.60
CA SER A 146 70.85 -20.14 23.15
C SER A 146 69.87 -19.19 22.44
N LEU A 147 68.79 -19.71 21.85
CA LEU A 147 67.79 -18.94 21.09
C LEU A 147 66.48 -18.74 21.84
N ARG A 148 66.29 -19.41 22.98
CA ARG A 148 65.09 -19.31 23.82
C ARG A 148 64.78 -17.86 24.26
N PRO A 149 65.76 -17.02 24.65
CA PRO A 149 65.50 -15.63 25.02
C PRO A 149 64.93 -14.77 23.87
N ILE A 150 65.38 -15.03 22.64
CA ILE A 150 64.93 -14.29 21.44
C ILE A 150 63.49 -14.71 21.10
N TYR A 151 63.19 -16.00 21.18
CA TYR A 151 61.87 -16.54 20.90
C TYR A 151 60.80 -16.00 21.86
N GLU A 152 61.06 -15.98 23.18
CA GLU A 152 60.10 -15.48 24.14
C GLU A 152 59.79 -13.99 23.95
N LYS A 153 60.79 -13.20 23.54
CA LYS A 153 60.61 -11.78 23.24
C LYS A 153 59.74 -11.53 22.02
N LEU A 154 59.82 -12.38 21.00
CA LEU A 154 58.98 -12.31 19.80
C LEU A 154 57.54 -12.82 20.03
N ARG A 155 57.34 -13.77 20.95
CA ARG A 155 56.02 -14.35 21.26
C ARG A 155 55.11 -13.39 22.05
N GLN A 156 55.69 -12.42 22.76
CA GLN A 156 54.95 -11.44 23.57
C GLN A 156 54.53 -10.19 22.80
N LEU A 157 54.97 -10.05 21.54
CA LEU A 157 54.50 -9.03 20.59
C LEU A 157 53.26 -9.53 19.85
#